data_AF-A0A941BP89-F1
#
_entry.id   AF-A0A941BP89-F1
#
_cell.length_a   1.000
_cell.length_b   1.000
_cell.length_c   1.000
_cell.angle_alpha   90.00
_cell.angle_beta   90.00
_cell.angle_gamma   90.00
#
_symmetry.space_group_name_H-M   'P 1'
#
loop_
_entity.id
_entity.type
_entity.pdbx_description
1 polymer ?
#
loop_
_entity_poly.entity_id
_entity_poly.type
_entity_poly.pdbx_seq_one_letter_code
_entity_poly.pdbx_strand_id
1 'polypeptide(L)'
;MTHLEKFHDVPVLVCAAEGAAIGGERDALDLIGDAGYQGAQWVVVPAERFADDFFQLRTRVAGYVVQKFAQYGVGLVVLGDISRHLAASSALEDFVRESNGGRQLWFLRDREQLAERLRG
;
A
#
# COMPACT_ATOMS: atom_id res chain seq x y z
N MET A 1 2.21 -1.60 -16.77
CA MET A 1 1.47 -2.86 -16.54
C MET A 1 1.80 -3.39 -15.16
N THR A 2 0.79 -3.88 -14.41
CA THR A 2 1.01 -4.56 -13.12
C THR A 2 1.79 -5.85 -13.33
N HIS A 3 2.83 -6.10 -12.55
CA HIS A 3 3.70 -7.26 -12.72
C HIS A 3 4.31 -7.73 -11.40
N LEU A 4 4.71 -9.00 -11.36
CA LEU A 4 5.48 -9.56 -10.26
C LEU A 4 6.96 -9.20 -10.41
N GLU A 5 7.57 -8.74 -9.34
CA GLU A 5 8.99 -8.46 -9.22
C GLU A 5 9.55 -9.02 -7.92
N LYS A 6 10.84 -9.37 -7.88
CA LYS A 6 11.51 -9.79 -6.64
C LYS A 6 12.41 -8.70 -6.09
N PHE A 7 12.22 -8.37 -4.82
CA PHE A 7 13.10 -7.51 -4.03
C PHE A 7 13.77 -8.39 -2.97
N HIS A 8 15.08 -8.66 -3.10
CA HIS A 8 15.81 -9.53 -2.16
C HIS A 8 15.09 -10.87 -1.88
N ASP A 9 14.69 -11.56 -2.95
CA ASP A 9 13.90 -12.81 -2.96
C ASP A 9 12.46 -12.71 -2.44
N VAL A 10 12.02 -11.55 -1.95
CA VAL A 10 10.62 -11.29 -1.59
C VAL A 10 9.82 -11.00 -2.87
N PRO A 11 8.78 -11.80 -3.19
CA PRO A 11 7.93 -11.55 -4.35
C PRO A 11 6.94 -10.41 -4.06
N VAL A 12 6.91 -9.43 -4.95
CA VAL A 12 6.14 -8.18 -4.81
C VAL A 12 5.33 -7.94 -6.09
N LEU A 13 4.03 -7.72 -5.94
CA LEU A 13 3.16 -7.29 -7.02
C LEU A 13 3.26 -5.76 -7.16
N VAL A 14 3.89 -5.29 -8.24
CA VAL A 14 4.07 -3.87 -8.52
C VAL A 14 2.94 -3.39 -9.42
N CYS A 15 2.05 -2.56 -8.88
CA CYS A 15 0.93 -1.99 -9.62
C CYS A 15 1.37 -0.83 -10.52
N ALA A 16 0.84 -0.78 -11.74
CA ALA A 16 1.00 0.38 -12.61
C ALA A 16 0.16 1.58 -12.12
N ALA A 17 0.63 2.79 -12.46
CA ALA A 17 -0.05 4.06 -12.19
C ALA A 17 -1.43 4.13 -12.84
N GLU A 18 -1.54 3.66 -14.09
CA GLU A 18 -2.75 3.76 -14.92
C GLU A 18 -3.81 2.68 -14.59
N GLY A 19 -3.67 1.98 -13.46
CA GLY A 19 -4.62 0.95 -13.02
C GLY A 19 -5.87 1.53 -12.33
N ALA A 20 -6.83 0.67 -12.02
CA ALA A 20 -8.06 1.06 -11.34
C ALA A 20 -7.81 1.75 -9.98
N ALA A 21 -8.61 2.75 -9.64
CA ALA A 21 -8.51 3.41 -8.34
C ALA A 21 -8.84 2.44 -7.19
N ILE A 22 -8.23 2.68 -6.03
CA ILE A 22 -8.48 1.94 -4.79
C ILE A 22 -9.33 2.83 -3.88
N GLY A 23 -10.63 2.55 -3.85
CA GLY A 23 -11.63 3.31 -3.11
C GLY A 23 -12.21 2.57 -1.91
N GLY A 24 -12.03 1.25 -1.81
CA GLY A 24 -12.55 0.49 -0.67
C GLY A 24 -12.22 -1.00 -0.67
N GLU A 25 -13.00 -1.77 0.09
CA GLU A 25 -12.75 -3.19 0.35
C GLU A 25 -12.70 -4.04 -0.92
N ARG A 26 -13.56 -3.77 -1.90
CA ARG A 26 -13.64 -4.57 -3.13
C ARG A 26 -12.35 -4.43 -3.94
N ASP A 27 -11.88 -3.20 -4.14
CA ASP A 27 -10.65 -2.93 -4.89
C ASP A 27 -9.43 -3.54 -4.19
N ALA A 28 -9.42 -3.54 -2.85
CA ALA A 28 -8.40 -4.21 -2.06
C ALA A 28 -8.41 -5.73 -2.26
N LEU A 29 -9.61 -6.35 -2.25
CA LEU A 29 -9.77 -7.79 -2.47
C LEU A 29 -9.34 -8.22 -3.87
N ASP A 30 -9.61 -7.40 -4.89
CA ASP A 30 -9.17 -7.68 -6.26
C ASP A 30 -7.64 -7.71 -6.34
N LEU A 31 -6.94 -6.73 -5.74
CA LEU A 31 -5.48 -6.73 -5.67
C LEU A 31 -4.90 -7.90 -4.86
N ILE A 32 -5.55 -8.28 -3.76
CA ILE A 32 -5.15 -9.42 -2.93
C ILE A 32 -5.31 -10.73 -3.73
N GLY A 33 -6.37 -10.85 -4.52
CA GLY A 33 -6.58 -11.99 -5.42
C GLY A 33 -5.47 -12.12 -6.46
N ASP A 34 -5.11 -11.01 -7.11
CA ASP A 34 -4.00 -10.96 -8.07
C ASP A 34 -2.67 -11.31 -7.42
N ALA A 35 -2.41 -10.78 -6.22
CA ALA A 35 -1.21 -11.08 -5.45
C ALA A 35 -1.12 -12.57 -5.11
N GLY A 36 -2.23 -13.16 -4.62
CA GLY A 36 -2.31 -14.58 -4.32
C GLY A 36 -2.10 -15.47 -5.54
N TYR A 37 -2.71 -15.10 -6.68
CA TYR A 37 -2.52 -15.82 -7.95
C TYR A 37 -1.06 -15.82 -8.42
N GLN A 38 -0.34 -14.71 -8.22
CA GLN A 38 1.06 -14.57 -8.62
C GLN A 38 2.07 -14.98 -7.52
N GLY A 39 1.60 -15.35 -6.32
CA GLY A 39 2.46 -15.71 -5.19
C GLY A 39 3.21 -14.54 -4.56
N ALA A 40 2.68 -13.32 -4.66
CA ALA A 40 3.27 -12.13 -4.06
C ALA A 40 2.99 -12.05 -2.55
N GLN A 41 3.98 -11.61 -1.79
CA GLN A 41 3.88 -11.34 -0.34
C GLN A 41 3.52 -9.89 -0.05
N TRP A 42 3.87 -8.98 -0.97
CA TRP A 42 3.59 -7.56 -0.88
C TRP A 42 2.92 -7.05 -2.14
N VAL A 43 2.06 -6.05 -1.99
CA VAL A 43 1.49 -5.28 -3.09
C VAL A 43 1.93 -3.84 -2.97
N VAL A 44 2.54 -3.32 -4.03
CA VAL A 44 2.96 -1.92 -4.14
C VAL A 44 1.96 -1.20 -5.02
N VAL A 45 1.31 -0.17 -4.47
CA VAL A 45 0.30 0.63 -5.15
C VAL A 45 0.76 2.09 -5.17
N PRO A 46 0.85 2.73 -6.37
CA PRO A 46 1.09 4.16 -6.48
C PRO A 46 0.10 4.98 -5.64
N ALA A 47 0.58 5.97 -4.90
CA ALA A 47 -0.22 6.80 -4.01
C ALA A 47 -1.40 7.48 -4.74
N GLU A 48 -1.20 7.85 -5.99
CA GLU A 48 -2.22 8.47 -6.87
C GLU A 48 -3.39 7.54 -7.22
N ARG A 49 -3.26 6.22 -7.04
CA ARG A 49 -4.36 5.28 -7.23
C ARG A 49 -5.32 5.26 -6.04
N PHE A 50 -4.92 5.76 -4.88
CA PHE A 50 -5.82 5.84 -3.73
C PHE A 50 -6.68 7.10 -3.83
N ALA A 51 -7.98 6.93 -3.62
CA ALA A 51 -8.89 8.07 -3.50
C ALA A 51 -8.49 8.95 -2.30
N ASP A 52 -8.76 10.25 -2.37
CA ASP A 52 -8.47 11.20 -1.27
C ASP A 52 -9.08 10.74 0.07
N ASP A 53 -10.19 10.00 0.03
CA ASP A 53 -10.84 9.42 1.21
C ASP A 53 -9.96 8.43 1.97
N PHE A 54 -9.05 7.73 1.29
CA PHE A 54 -8.05 6.87 1.92
C PHE A 54 -7.14 7.67 2.86
N PHE A 55 -6.75 8.88 2.47
CA PHE A 55 -5.89 9.73 3.30
C PHE A 55 -6.67 10.51 4.37
N GLN A 56 -8.00 10.47 4.33
CA GLN A 56 -8.87 11.12 5.31
C GLN A 56 -9.39 10.11 6.33
N LEU A 57 -8.62 9.80 7.38
CA LEU A 57 -8.88 8.69 8.32
C LEU A 57 -10.32 8.61 8.89
N ARG A 58 -11.02 9.75 9.03
CA ARG A 58 -12.42 9.80 9.46
C ARG A 58 -13.40 9.05 8.54
N THR A 59 -13.06 8.86 7.27
CA THR A 59 -13.87 8.11 6.28
C THR A 59 -13.84 6.60 6.54
N ARG A 60 -12.86 6.12 7.34
CA ARG A 60 -12.57 4.71 7.62
C ARG A 60 -12.10 3.88 6.42
N VAL A 61 -12.00 4.46 5.22
CA VAL A 61 -11.56 3.76 4.00
C VAL A 61 -10.19 3.11 4.17
N ALA A 62 -9.21 3.84 4.73
CA ALA A 62 -7.88 3.30 5.01
C ALA A 62 -7.94 2.05 5.88
N GLY A 63 -8.71 2.12 6.97
CA GLY A 63 -8.87 1.00 7.91
C GLY A 63 -9.47 -0.23 7.23
N TYR A 64 -10.50 -0.05 6.41
CA TYR A 64 -11.14 -1.15 5.69
C TYR A 64 -10.18 -1.81 4.68
N VAL A 65 -9.44 -1.03 3.91
CA VAL A 65 -8.45 -1.54 2.95
C VAL A 65 -7.35 -2.30 3.69
N VAL A 66 -6.71 -1.66 4.67
CA VAL A 66 -5.57 -2.22 5.43
C VAL A 66 -5.98 -3.49 6.19
N GLN A 67 -7.20 -3.51 6.73
CA GLN A 67 -7.72 -4.70 7.41
C GLN A 67 -7.84 -5.90 6.48
N LYS A 68 -8.21 -5.73 5.20
CA LYS A 68 -8.21 -6.83 4.23
C LYS A 68 -6.81 -7.35 3.98
N PHE A 69 -5.85 -6.47 3.73
CA PHE A 69 -4.45 -6.88 3.53
C PHE A 69 -3.93 -7.69 4.72
N ALA A 70 -4.18 -7.21 5.95
CA ALA A 70 -3.81 -7.93 7.17
C ALA A 70 -4.54 -9.27 7.34
N GLN A 71 -5.84 -9.33 7.05
CA GLN A 71 -6.64 -10.56 7.16
C GLN A 71 -6.11 -11.68 6.24
N TYR A 72 -5.61 -11.31 5.06
CA TYR A 72 -5.08 -12.25 4.08
C TYR A 72 -3.56 -12.45 4.19
N GLY A 73 -2.90 -11.78 5.13
CA GLY A 73 -1.46 -11.91 5.35
C GLY A 73 -0.61 -11.35 4.21
N VAL A 74 -1.14 -10.39 3.45
CA VAL A 74 -0.43 -9.71 2.35
C VAL A 74 -0.06 -8.30 2.80
N GLY A 75 1.21 -7.91 2.64
CA GLY A 75 1.65 -6.56 2.97
C GLY A 75 1.24 -5.53 1.91
N LEU A 76 0.91 -4.31 2.35
CA LEU A 76 0.58 -3.18 1.46
C LEU A 76 1.67 -2.11 1.51
N VAL A 77 2.07 -1.60 0.35
CA VAL A 77 2.92 -0.41 0.21
C VAL A 77 2.18 0.65 -0.58
N VAL A 78 1.99 1.82 0.03
CA VAL A 78 1.58 3.05 -0.64
C VAL A 78 2.84 3.76 -1.11
N LEU A 79 3.05 3.84 -2.42
CA LEU A 79 4.29 4.33 -3.01
C LEU A 79 4.11 5.69 -3.68
N GLY A 80 4.82 6.70 -3.21
CA GLY A 80 4.85 8.04 -3.83
C GLY A 80 4.71 9.18 -2.82
N ASP A 81 4.63 10.39 -3.35
CA ASP A 81 4.55 11.60 -2.54
C ASP A 81 3.13 11.84 -2.00
N ILE A 82 3.00 11.80 -0.67
CA ILE A 82 1.76 12.10 0.06
C ILE A 82 1.87 13.35 0.93
N SER A 83 2.91 14.17 0.73
CA SER A 83 3.21 15.35 1.57
C SER A 83 2.02 16.31 1.66
N ARG A 84 1.24 16.46 0.57
CA ARG A 84 0.01 17.27 0.56
C ARG A 84 -1.03 16.80 1.58
N HIS A 85 -1.14 15.48 1.79
CA HIS A 85 -2.09 14.89 2.72
C HIS A 85 -1.58 14.98 4.16
N LEU A 86 -0.28 14.75 4.36
CA LEU A 86 0.37 14.85 5.68
C LEU A 86 0.26 16.27 6.24
N ALA A 87 0.54 17.29 5.42
CA ALA A 87 0.43 18.69 5.82
C ALA A 87 -1.00 19.09 6.22
N ALA A 88 -2.01 18.36 5.74
CA ALA A 88 -3.42 18.64 6.01
C ALA A 88 -3.96 17.86 7.23
N SER A 89 -3.21 16.92 7.82
CA SER A 89 -3.72 16.07 8.90
C SER A 89 -2.62 15.49 9.78
N SER A 90 -2.53 15.97 11.03
CA SER A 90 -1.65 15.37 12.05
C SER A 90 -2.02 13.92 12.38
N ALA A 91 -3.32 13.58 12.35
CA ALA A 91 -3.78 12.20 12.56
C ALA A 91 -3.28 11.26 11.45
N LEU A 92 -3.22 11.72 10.19
CA LEU A 92 -2.61 10.94 9.10
C LEU A 92 -1.10 10.81 9.30
N GLU A 93 -0.43 11.88 9.75
CA GLU A 93 0.99 11.84 10.05
C GLU A 93 1.31 10.78 11.12
N ASP A 94 0.53 10.76 12.21
CA ASP A 94 0.64 9.76 13.27
C ASP A 94 0.42 8.34 12.73
N PHE A 95 -0.65 8.15 11.96
CA PHE A 95 -0.97 6.87 11.34
C PHE A 95 0.14 6.37 10.41
N VAL A 96 0.73 7.24 9.58
CA VAL A 96 1.83 6.89 8.68
C VAL A 96 3.07 6.51 9.47
N ARG A 97 3.39 7.26 10.52
CA ARG A 97 4.54 6.98 11.40
C ARG A 97 4.42 5.62 12.08
N GLU A 98 3.25 5.33 12.64
CA GLU A 98 2.95 4.03 13.28
C GLU A 98 2.98 2.88 12.27
N SER A 99 2.35 3.07 11.10
CA SER A 99 2.30 2.05 10.04
C SER A 99 3.70 1.69 9.56
N ASN A 100 4.54 2.70 9.31
CA ASN A 100 5.94 2.49 8.92
C ASN A 100 6.75 1.75 9.99
N GLY A 101 6.37 1.79 11.27
CA GLY A 101 6.99 0.95 12.31
C GLY A 101 6.61 -0.54 12.24
N GLY A 102 5.51 -0.88 11.56
CA GLY A 102 4.97 -2.23 11.45
C GLY A 102 5.51 -3.05 10.27
N ARG A 103 4.86 -4.20 10.03
CA ARG A 103 5.19 -5.17 8.96
C ARG A 103 4.00 -5.46 8.02
N GLN A 104 3.01 -4.57 7.97
CA GLN A 104 1.76 -4.80 7.24
C GLN A 104 1.42 -3.68 6.27
N LEU A 105 1.78 -2.43 6.59
CA LEU A 105 1.52 -1.26 5.76
C LEU A 105 2.72 -0.34 5.80
N TRP A 106 3.25 0.02 4.64
CA TRP A 106 4.30 1.04 4.52
C TRP A 106 3.89 2.16 3.57
N PHE A 107 4.32 3.37 3.89
CA PHE A 107 4.26 4.55 3.05
C PHE A 107 5.69 4.93 2.69
N LEU A 108 6.06 4.71 1.43
CA LEU A 108 7.42 4.88 0.93
C LEU A 108 7.43 5.85 -0.24
N ARG A 109 8.52 6.60 -0.39
CA ARG A 109 8.63 7.59 -1.47
C ARG A 109 8.89 6.94 -2.82
N ASP A 110 9.69 5.87 -2.82
CA ASP A 110 10.26 5.27 -4.02
C ASP A 110 10.64 3.81 -3.80
N ARG A 111 11.02 3.17 -4.91
CA ARG A 111 11.39 1.75 -4.94
C ARG A 111 12.71 1.45 -4.23
N GLU A 112 13.57 2.45 -4.06
CA GLU A 112 14.84 2.29 -3.35
C GLU A 112 14.58 2.07 -1.86
N GLN A 113 13.68 2.85 -1.27
CA GLN A 113 13.21 2.64 0.10
C GLN A 113 12.55 1.28 0.29
N LEU A 114 11.80 0.79 -0.71
CA LEU A 114 11.19 -0.54 -0.68
C LEU A 114 12.27 -1.64 -0.65
N ALA A 115 13.26 -1.55 -1.53
CA ALA A 115 14.36 -2.51 -1.57
C ALA A 115 15.11 -2.55 -0.24
N GLU A 116 15.41 -1.39 0.36
CA GLU A 116 16.09 -1.33 1.65
C GLU A 116 15.25 -1.95 2.77
N ARG A 117 13.92 -1.71 2.76
CA ARG A 117 12.98 -2.30 3.72
C ARG A 117 12.91 -3.82 3.65
N LEU A 118 12.97 -4.39 2.45
CA LEU A 118 12.86 -5.83 2.21
C LEU A 118 14.20 -6.57 2.28
N ARG A 119 15.30 -5.86 2.57
CA ARG A 119 16.63 -6.46 2.75
C ARG A 119 16.79 -7.19 4.09
N GLY A 120 15.95 -6.87 5.08
CA GLY A 120 16.05 -7.33 6.47
C GLY A 120 15.23 -8.58 6.79
#